data_AF-A0A5U1M3A3-F1
#
_entry.id   AF-A0A5U1M3A3-F1
#
_cell.length_a   1.000
_cell.length_b   1.000
_cell.length_c   1.000
_cell.angle_alpha   90.00
_cell.angle_beta   90.00
_cell.angle_gamma   90.00
#
_symmetry.space_group_name_H-M   'P 1'
#
loop_
_entity.id
_entity.type
_entity.pdbx_description
1 polymer ?
#
loop_
_entity_poly.entity_id
_entity_poly.type
_entity_poly.pdbx_seq_one_letter_code
_entity_poly.pdbx_strand_id
1 'polypeptide(L)'
;MKELRFYGASDDLLECEGAIREEVGCYREPGIYHLKSGDGEMLVVGFYMDSGLWSIGISQVIENCPLPSWPVSYSVYENGYSPMLAIQAPDDIELVIPE
;
A
#
# COMPACT_ATOMS: atom_id res chain seq x y z
N MET A 1 12.98 -11.63 3.40
CA MET A 1 12.23 -10.62 2.64
C MET A 1 10.97 -11.26 2.12
N LYS A 2 9.85 -10.55 2.23
CA LYS A 2 8.52 -10.97 1.83
C LYS A 2 7.96 -9.98 0.82
N GLU A 3 7.24 -10.47 -0.16
CA GLU A 3 6.55 -9.61 -1.10
C GLU A 3 5.17 -9.22 -0.56
N LEU A 4 4.88 -7.92 -0.63
CA LEU A 4 3.55 -7.35 -0.46
C LEU A 4 3.18 -6.61 -1.75
N ARG A 5 1.94 -6.78 -2.20
CA ARG A 5 1.39 -6.15 -3.39
C ARG A 5 0.16 -5.36 -2.98
N PHE A 6 0.08 -4.13 -3.46
CA PHE A 6 -1.01 -3.22 -3.19
C PHE A 6 -1.62 -2.75 -4.50
N TYR A 7 -2.94 -2.77 -4.58
CA TYR A 7 -3.68 -2.35 -5.77
C TYR A 7 -5.13 -2.06 -5.38
N GLY A 8 -5.81 -1.28 -6.20
CA GLY A 8 -7.23 -1.05 -6.05
C GLY A 8 -8.08 -2.14 -6.69
N ALA A 9 -9.13 -2.53 -6.00
CA ALA A 9 -10.25 -3.32 -6.51
C ALA A 9 -11.53 -2.47 -6.38
N SER A 10 -12.37 -2.45 -7.42
CA SER A 10 -13.56 -1.59 -7.47
C SER A 10 -13.23 -0.09 -7.35
N ASP A 11 -14.20 0.74 -6.96
CA ASP A 11 -14.09 2.17 -6.67
C ASP A 11 -13.93 2.49 -5.16
N ASP A 12 -13.90 1.46 -4.32
CA ASP A 12 -13.98 1.58 -2.87
C ASP A 12 -13.08 0.64 -2.07
N LEU A 13 -12.24 -0.19 -2.70
CA LEU A 13 -11.41 -1.18 -2.00
C LEU A 13 -9.92 -1.08 -2.37
N LEU A 14 -9.07 -0.89 -1.36
CA LEU A 14 -7.62 -0.98 -1.50
C LEU A 14 -7.13 -2.30 -0.92
N GLU A 15 -6.52 -3.13 -1.77
CA GLU A 15 -6.10 -4.49 -1.44
C GLU A 15 -4.63 -4.52 -1.00
N CYS A 16 -4.32 -5.43 -0.07
CA CYS A 16 -2.97 -5.88 0.26
C CYS A 16 -2.90 -7.40 0.12
N GLU A 17 -2.01 -7.89 -0.75
CA GLU A 17 -1.79 -9.32 -0.95
C GLU A 17 -0.32 -9.72 -0.83
N GLY A 18 -0.09 -10.98 -0.46
CA GLY A 18 1.23 -11.59 -0.41
C GLY A 18 1.46 -12.25 0.93
N ALA A 19 2.53 -11.85 1.62
CA ALA A 19 2.82 -12.34 2.96
C ALA A 19 1.84 -11.86 4.04
N ILE A 20 1.18 -10.73 3.80
CA ILE A 20 0.01 -10.24 4.52
C ILE A 20 -1.16 -10.20 3.53
N ARG A 21 -2.37 -10.46 4.02
CA ARG A 21 -3.61 -10.36 3.24
C ARG A 21 -4.62 -9.56 4.03
N GLU A 22 -5.01 -8.41 3.50
CA GLU A 22 -5.93 -7.47 4.13
C GLU A 22 -6.57 -6.58 3.06
N GLU A 23 -7.72 -5.98 3.39
CA GLU A 23 -8.41 -5.01 2.54
C GLU A 23 -8.83 -3.77 3.35
N VAL A 24 -8.83 -2.60 2.71
CA VAL A 24 -9.31 -1.33 3.30
C VAL A 24 -10.41 -0.75 2.43
N GLY A 25 -11.61 -0.65 3.00
CA GLY A 25 -12.72 0.11 2.41
C GLY A 25 -12.42 1.61 2.45
N CYS A 26 -12.46 2.28 1.31
CA CYS A 26 -12.05 3.67 1.13
C CYS A 26 -12.84 4.39 0.02
N TYR A 27 -14.17 4.32 0.07
CA TYR A 27 -15.02 5.05 -0.89
C TYR A 27 -14.85 6.57 -0.77
N ARG A 28 -14.34 7.20 -1.83
CA ARG A 28 -14.08 8.66 -1.93
C ARG A 28 -13.10 9.22 -0.90
N GLU A 29 -12.37 8.36 -0.21
CA GLU A 29 -11.33 8.72 0.75
C GLU A 29 -10.06 7.93 0.44
N PRO A 30 -8.87 8.38 0.86
CA PRO A 30 -7.67 7.57 0.69
C PRO A 30 -7.71 6.30 1.55
N GLY A 31 -7.46 5.15 0.94
CA GLY A 31 -7.11 3.93 1.65
C GLY A 31 -5.66 4.02 2.12
N ILE A 32 -5.40 3.69 3.38
CA ILE A 32 -4.07 3.82 3.97
C ILE A 32 -3.71 2.53 4.71
N TYR A 33 -2.58 1.94 4.32
CA TYR A 33 -1.90 0.93 5.13
C TYR A 33 -0.69 1.55 5.82
N HIS A 34 -0.53 1.27 7.11
CA HIS A 34 0.69 1.60 7.84
C HIS A 34 1.53 0.32 8.01
N LEU A 35 2.66 0.29 7.31
CA LEU A 35 3.63 -0.80 7.37
C LEU A 35 4.74 -0.47 8.35
N LYS A 36 5.09 -1.42 9.22
CA LYS A 36 6.13 -1.27 10.24
C LYS A 36 7.01 -2.50 10.34
N SER A 37 8.31 -2.29 10.50
CA SER A 37 9.26 -3.32 10.90
C SER A 37 10.37 -2.73 11.78
N GLY A 38 11.31 -3.55 12.25
CA GLY A 38 12.49 -3.07 12.98
C GLY A 38 13.39 -2.12 12.18
N ASP A 39 13.30 -2.15 10.84
CA ASP A 39 14.12 -1.35 9.92
C ASP A 39 13.47 -0.01 9.52
N GLY A 40 12.21 0.25 9.93
CA GLY A 40 11.50 1.49 9.66
C GLY A 40 10.02 1.29 9.39
N GLU A 41 9.35 2.37 8.99
CA GLU A 41 7.92 2.40 8.75
C GLU A 41 7.56 3.32 7.58
N MET A 42 6.47 2.98 6.87
CA MET A 42 5.94 3.77 5.77
C MET A 42 4.42 3.62 5.67
N LEU A 43 3.78 4.57 5.01
CA LEU A 43 2.38 4.47 4.60
C LEU A 43 2.32 4.04 3.14
N VAL A 44 1.45 3.09 2.81
CA VAL A 44 0.97 2.87 1.45
C VAL A 44 -0.38 3.56 1.33
N VAL A 45 -0.54 4.43 0.32
CA VAL A 45 -1.73 5.24 0.13
C VAL A 45 -2.30 4.94 -1.25
N GLY A 46 -3.57 4.56 -1.29
CA GLY A 46 -4.35 4.39 -2.51
C GLY A 46 -5.53 5.36 -2.54
N PHE A 47 -5.85 5.88 -3.73
CA PHE A 47 -7.02 6.74 -3.91
C PHE A 47 -7.66 6.50 -5.28
N TYR A 48 -8.97 6.26 -5.29
CA TYR A 48 -9.73 6.14 -6.52
C TYR A 48 -10.05 7.54 -7.08
N MET A 49 -9.54 7.82 -8.28
CA MET A 49 -9.63 9.12 -8.90
C MET A 49 -10.95 9.29 -9.68
N ASP A 50 -11.40 10.53 -9.85
CA ASP A 50 -12.56 10.86 -10.71
C ASP A 50 -12.39 10.41 -12.18
N SER A 51 -11.17 10.07 -12.60
CA SER A 51 -10.90 9.45 -13.91
C SER A 51 -11.39 8.00 -14.01
N GLY A 52 -11.88 7.40 -12.93
CA GLY A 52 -12.26 5.99 -12.87
C GLY A 52 -11.08 5.03 -12.74
N LEU A 53 -9.91 5.52 -12.31
CA LEU A 53 -8.66 4.77 -12.18
C LEU A 53 -8.06 4.98 -10.79
N TRP A 54 -7.24 4.05 -10.33
CA TRP A 54 -6.54 4.18 -9.05
C TRP A 54 -5.24 4.97 -9.19
N SER A 55 -4.94 5.75 -8.15
CA SER A 55 -3.59 6.22 -7.84
C SER A 55 -3.07 5.45 -6.63
N ILE A 56 -1.79 5.05 -6.64
CA ILE A 56 -1.16 4.37 -5.52
C ILE A 56 0.27 4.86 -5.32
N GLY A 57 0.69 4.99 -4.06
CA GLY A 57 2.03 5.45 -3.72
C GLY A 57 2.40 5.19 -2.26
N ILE A 58 3.55 5.72 -1.87
CA ILE A 58 4.08 5.64 -0.50
C ILE A 58 4.26 7.03 0.10
N SER A 59 4.13 7.12 1.43
CA SER A 59 4.38 8.34 2.21
C SER A 59 5.16 8.04 3.49
N GLN A 60 5.87 9.05 3.98
CA GLN A 60 6.38 9.03 5.36
C GLN A 60 5.21 8.98 6.34
N VAL A 61 5.45 8.38 7.50
CA VAL A 61 4.47 8.26 8.60
C VAL A 61 4.29 9.57 9.37
N ILE A 62 5.38 10.32 9.56
CA ILE A 62 5.46 11.58 10.31
C ILE A 62 6.64 12.41 9.79
N GLU A 63 6.70 13.69 10.16
CA GLU A 63 7.81 14.57 9.85
C GLU A 63 9.15 14.01 10.36
N ASN A 64 10.21 14.20 9.57
CA ASN A 64 11.58 13.77 9.90
C ASN A 64 11.79 12.24 10.08
N CYS A 65 10.78 11.40 9.79
CA CYS A 65 10.94 9.95 9.71
C CYS A 65 11.24 9.53 8.26
N PRO A 66 12.49 9.18 7.90
CA PRO A 66 12.83 8.83 6.52
C PRO A 66 12.11 7.56 6.07
N LEU A 67 11.78 7.48 4.78
CA LEU A 67 11.31 6.23 4.19
C LEU A 67 12.41 5.16 4.31
N PRO A 68 12.06 3.92 4.70
CA PRO A 68 13.02 2.82 4.70
C PRO A 68 13.39 2.45 3.25
N SER A 69 14.57 1.87 3.06
CA SER A 69 15.12 1.56 1.73
C SER A 69 14.59 0.23 1.15
N TRP A 70 13.36 -0.15 1.46
CA TRP A 70 12.75 -1.38 0.97
C TRP A 70 12.54 -1.28 -0.55
N PRO A 71 12.98 -2.28 -1.34
CA PRO A 71 12.79 -2.22 -2.79
C PRO A 71 11.32 -2.13 -3.17
N VAL A 72 10.98 -1.17 -4.04
CA VAL A 72 9.64 -0.96 -4.57
C VAL A 72 9.63 -1.04 -6.09
N SER A 73 8.55 -1.55 -6.66
CA SER A 73 8.30 -1.54 -8.09
C SER A 73 6.83 -1.28 -8.40
N TYR A 74 6.57 -0.76 -9.60
CA TYR A 74 5.22 -0.49 -10.09
C TYR A 74 4.96 -1.30 -11.37
N SER A 75 3.75 -1.83 -11.47
CA SER A 75 3.19 -2.40 -12.70
C SER A 75 1.70 -2.07 -12.80
N VAL A 76 0.99 -2.63 -13.79
CA VAL A 76 -0.47 -2.59 -13.85
C VAL A 76 -0.99 -3.91 -13.29
N TYR A 77 -2.01 -3.87 -12.42
CA TYR A 77 -2.67 -5.07 -11.92
C TYR A 77 -3.51 -5.75 -13.02
N GLU A 78 -3.85 -7.03 -12.84
CA GLU A 78 -4.55 -7.83 -13.87
C GLU A 78 -5.92 -7.27 -14.29
N ASN A 79 -6.54 -6.44 -13.44
CA ASN A 79 -7.78 -5.75 -13.76
C ASN A 79 -7.63 -4.65 -14.82
N GLY A 80 -6.40 -4.22 -15.12
CA GLY A 80 -6.07 -3.25 -16.17
C GLY A 80 -6.37 -1.79 -15.82
N TYR A 81 -6.91 -1.48 -14.64
CA TYR A 81 -7.29 -0.12 -14.23
C TYR A 81 -6.68 0.35 -12.91
N SER A 82 -5.90 -0.51 -12.25
CA SER A 82 -5.11 -0.14 -11.08
C SER A 82 -3.61 -0.27 -11.33
N PRO A 83 -2.79 0.73 -10.98
CA PRO A 83 -1.39 0.48 -10.70
C PRO A 83 -1.28 -0.53 -9.56
N MET A 84 -0.29 -1.42 -9.64
CA MET A 84 0.11 -2.33 -8.59
C MET A 84 1.46 -1.86 -8.05
N LEU A 85 1.53 -1.58 -6.76
CA LEU A 85 2.76 -1.33 -6.03
C LEU A 85 3.22 -2.64 -5.38
N ALA A 86 4.39 -3.13 -5.73
CA ALA A 86 5.03 -4.24 -5.04
C ALA A 86 6.16 -3.73 -4.15
N ILE A 87 6.21 -4.25 -2.92
CA ILE A 87 7.23 -3.92 -1.92
C ILE A 87 7.88 -5.22 -1.47
N GLN A 88 9.21 -5.28 -1.55
CA GLN A 88 10.00 -6.31 -0.88
C GLN A 88 10.24 -5.87 0.56
N ALA A 89 9.36 -6.31 1.46
CA ALA A 89 9.38 -5.93 2.86
C ALA A 89 10.26 -6.88 3.71
N PRO A 90 10.73 -6.41 4.87
CA PRO A 90 11.39 -7.26 5.88
C PRO A 90 10.52 -8.43 6.36
N ASP A 91 11.15 -9.45 6.93
CA ASP A 91 10.42 -10.66 7.36
C ASP A 91 9.54 -10.43 8.60
N ASP A 92 9.87 -9.43 9.40
CA ASP A 92 9.18 -8.93 10.59
C ASP A 92 8.17 -7.81 10.26
N ILE A 93 7.77 -7.67 9.00
CA ILE A 93 6.77 -6.69 8.59
C ILE A 93 5.41 -6.92 9.28
N GLU A 94 4.82 -5.84 9.78
CA GLU A 94 3.52 -5.80 10.44
C GLU A 94 2.65 -4.68 9.86
N LEU A 95 1.33 -4.89 9.88
CA LEU A 95 0.34 -3.84 9.66
C LEU A 95 -0.05 -3.22 11.02
N VAL A 96 0.04 -1.90 11.12
CA VAL A 96 -0.47 -1.17 12.28
C VAL A 96 -1.97 -0.93 12.08
N ILE A 97 -2.79 -1.61 12.88
CA ILE A 97 -4.25 -1.46 12.85
C ILE A 97 -4.65 -0.28 13.76
N PRO A 98 -5.42 0.70 13.28
CA PRO A 98 -5.98 1.75 14.14
C PRO A 98 -6.88 1.14 15.23
N GLU A 99 -6.78 1.64 16.46
CA GLU A 99 -7.72 1.31 17.55
C GLU A 99 -9.15 1.80 17.27
#